data_AF-A0A8E1QYQ2-F1
#
_entry.id   AF-A0A8E1QYQ2-F1
#
_cell.length_a   1.000
_cell.length_b   1.000
_cell.length_c   1.000
_cell.angle_alpha   90.00
_cell.angle_beta   90.00
_cell.angle_gamma   90.00
#
_symmetry.space_group_name_H-M   'P 1'
#
loop_
_entity.id
_entity.type
_entity.pdbx_description
1 polymer ?
#
loop_
_entity_poly.entity_id
_entity_poly.type
_entity_poly.pdbx_seq_one_letter_code
_entity_poly.pdbx_strand_id
1 'polypeptide(L)'
;MKNIKATSEILSVYNNMLAKADKLTDEKLRDEALAEAEKYKNGFDWSDVIFYEDGKAGVKNVLGEILVPAKFDKIAFTYCYFVKNMPYIVINHGNFGMVKSDGSGEMLAPCEYHEIAPLIYYGCFIVMADDYWGLINSNGQIVAPVEHDDIQILEDQFAVFRKDDKKGLYAFENDVYVSPEYDDIKHDDIDEPIKFIRDGKTFYIDTEGNVYDDAEDSEHLLLGVQSDPV
;
A
#
# COMPACT_ATOMS: atom_id res chain seq x y z
N MET A 1 -13.24 23.38 7.88
CA MET A 1 -13.56 22.39 8.92
C MET A 1 -12.94 22.86 10.23
N LYS A 2 -13.63 22.69 11.37
CA LYS A 2 -13.05 23.04 12.67
C LYS A 2 -11.90 22.07 12.95
N ASN A 3 -10.70 22.58 13.21
CA ASN A 3 -9.49 21.79 13.43
C ASN A 3 -9.43 21.28 14.89
N ILE A 4 -10.48 20.60 15.35
CA ILE A 4 -10.57 20.08 16.72
C ILE A 4 -9.88 18.72 16.73
N LYS A 5 -8.76 18.62 17.46
CA LYS A 5 -8.07 17.34 17.65
C LYS A 5 -8.97 16.33 18.38
N ALA A 6 -8.96 15.10 17.89
CA ALA A 6 -9.63 14.00 18.56
C ALA A 6 -8.99 13.69 19.93
N THR A 7 -9.79 13.14 20.85
CA THR A 7 -9.37 12.70 22.18
C THR A 7 -9.91 11.30 22.48
N SER A 8 -9.48 10.71 23.60
CA SER A 8 -10.02 9.44 24.12
C SER A 8 -11.53 9.49 24.38
N GLU A 9 -12.05 10.63 24.84
CA GLU A 9 -13.49 10.81 25.10
C GLU A 9 -14.27 10.82 23.78
N ILE A 10 -13.78 11.55 22.78
CA ILE A 10 -14.37 11.58 21.43
C ILE A 10 -14.36 10.18 20.81
N LEU A 11 -13.25 9.45 20.93
CA LEU A 11 -13.15 8.07 20.45
C LEU A 11 -14.14 7.14 21.15
N SER A 12 -14.29 7.28 22.47
CA SER A 12 -15.27 6.50 23.23
C SER A 12 -16.71 6.77 22.76
N VAL A 13 -17.06 8.03 22.50
CA VAL A 13 -18.38 8.38 21.93
C VAL A 13 -18.57 7.75 20.56
N TYR A 14 -17.59 7.87 19.66
CA TYR A 14 -17.64 7.27 18.34
C TYR A 14 -17.82 5.75 18.39
N ASN A 15 -17.01 5.05 19.19
CA ASN A 15 -17.12 3.59 19.35
C ASN A 15 -18.47 3.16 19.94
N ASN A 16 -19.03 3.96 20.86
CA ASN A 16 -20.37 3.70 21.40
C ASN A 16 -21.48 3.89 20.35
N MET A 17 -21.30 4.80 19.38
CA MET A 17 -22.23 4.95 18.26
C MET A 17 -22.19 3.73 17.35
N LEU A 18 -20.98 3.25 16.99
CA LEU A 18 -20.81 2.03 16.20
C LEU A 18 -21.43 0.80 16.89
N ALA A 19 -21.10 0.59 18.16
CA ALA A 19 -21.63 -0.54 18.93
C ALA A 19 -23.15 -0.51 19.13
N LYS A 20 -23.80 0.66 18.99
CA LYS A 20 -25.26 0.76 18.95
C LYS A 20 -25.80 0.39 17.57
N ALA A 21 -25.16 0.88 16.50
CA ALA A 21 -25.52 0.54 15.13
C ALA A 21 -25.45 -0.98 14.88
N ASP A 22 -24.39 -1.64 15.37
CA ASP A 22 -24.18 -3.09 15.23
C ASP A 22 -25.28 -3.95 15.89
N LYS A 23 -26.01 -3.39 16.85
CA LYS A 23 -27.13 -4.08 17.53
C LYS A 23 -28.46 -3.93 16.79
N LEU A 24 -28.52 -3.10 15.76
CA LEU A 24 -29.73 -2.88 14.97
C LEU A 24 -29.88 -3.98 13.93
N THR A 25 -31.01 -4.70 13.99
CA THR A 25 -31.37 -5.72 13.00
C THR A 25 -32.01 -5.12 11.74
N ASP A 26 -32.62 -3.94 11.88
CA ASP A 26 -33.17 -3.19 10.75
C ASP A 26 -32.04 -2.48 9.99
N GLU A 27 -31.90 -2.82 8.71
CA GLU A 27 -30.83 -2.33 7.84
C GLU A 27 -30.87 -0.81 7.65
N LYS A 28 -32.06 -0.24 7.44
CA LYS A 28 -32.20 1.20 7.25
C LYS A 28 -31.79 1.96 8.51
N LEU A 29 -32.24 1.50 9.68
CA LEU A 29 -31.86 2.13 10.96
C LEU A 29 -30.36 1.98 11.24
N ARG A 30 -29.77 0.85 10.87
CA ARG A 30 -28.31 0.63 10.99
C ARG A 30 -27.54 1.61 10.09
N ASP A 31 -27.94 1.75 8.84
CA ASP A 31 -27.27 2.65 7.89
C ASP A 31 -27.39 4.12 8.31
N GLU A 32 -28.56 4.54 8.81
CA GLU A 32 -28.77 5.87 9.38
C GLU A 32 -27.84 6.12 10.60
N ALA A 33 -27.71 5.13 11.49
CA ALA A 33 -26.83 5.22 12.65
C ALA A 33 -25.33 5.28 12.27
N LEU A 34 -24.91 4.50 11.27
CA LEU A 34 -23.54 4.52 10.74
C LEU A 34 -23.22 5.86 10.07
N ALA A 35 -24.16 6.42 9.30
CA ALA A 35 -24.01 7.73 8.68
C ALA A 35 -23.86 8.84 9.74
N GLU A 36 -24.58 8.75 10.86
CA GLU A 36 -24.42 9.67 11.99
C GLU A 36 -23.04 9.54 12.64
N ALA A 37 -22.57 8.30 12.86
CA ALA A 37 -21.24 8.03 13.40
C ALA A 37 -20.13 8.57 12.50
N GLU A 38 -20.26 8.41 11.18
CA GLU A 38 -19.28 8.92 10.22
C GLU A 38 -19.27 10.46 10.17
N LYS A 39 -20.44 11.11 10.25
CA LYS A 39 -20.53 12.57 10.40
C LYS A 39 -19.85 13.05 11.68
N TYR A 40 -20.01 12.31 12.78
CA TYR A 40 -19.33 12.61 14.04
C TYR A 40 -17.81 12.49 13.89
N LYS A 41 -17.32 11.37 13.35
CA LYS A 41 -15.89 11.13 13.09
C LYS A 41 -15.25 12.22 12.23
N ASN A 42 -15.92 12.61 11.13
CA ASN A 42 -15.45 13.65 10.21
C ASN A 42 -15.47 15.07 10.80
N GLY A 43 -15.99 15.23 12.03
CA GLY A 43 -15.92 16.48 12.79
C GLY A 43 -14.59 16.74 13.49
N PHE A 44 -13.67 15.78 13.49
CA PHE A 44 -12.42 15.83 14.26
C PHE A 44 -11.18 15.51 13.43
N ASP A 45 -10.04 16.06 13.85
CA ASP A 45 -8.73 15.75 13.30
C ASP A 45 -8.11 14.55 14.01
N TRP A 46 -8.04 13.45 13.29
CA TRP A 46 -7.51 12.16 13.72
C TRP A 46 -6.07 11.91 13.28
N SER A 47 -5.39 12.93 12.73
CA SER A 47 -4.04 12.77 12.21
C SER A 47 -3.05 12.45 13.33
N ASP A 48 -2.19 11.48 13.08
CA ASP A 48 -1.05 11.20 13.95
C ASP A 48 -0.11 12.43 13.99
N VAL A 49 0.71 12.51 15.03
CA VAL A 49 1.51 13.71 15.33
C VAL A 49 2.99 13.35 15.38
N ILE A 50 3.77 14.05 14.56
CA ILE A 50 5.23 14.03 14.66
C ILE A 50 5.63 14.82 15.91
N PHE A 51 6.45 14.22 16.77
CA PHE A 51 7.06 14.89 17.91
C PHE A 51 8.58 14.78 17.84
N TYR A 52 9.27 15.62 18.61
CA TYR A 52 10.74 15.66 18.64
C TYR A 52 11.27 15.52 20.06
N GLU A 53 12.28 14.68 20.24
CA GLU A 53 13.08 14.55 21.46
C GLU A 53 14.56 14.55 21.06
N ASP A 54 15.38 15.36 21.72
CA ASP A 54 16.82 15.50 21.43
C ASP A 54 17.17 15.71 19.94
N GLY A 55 16.30 16.43 19.22
CA GLY A 55 16.45 16.73 17.80
C GLY A 55 16.08 15.58 16.85
N LYS A 56 15.58 14.46 17.37
CA LYS A 56 15.10 13.31 16.59
C LYS A 56 13.58 13.26 16.57
N ALA A 57 13.02 12.88 15.43
CA ALA A 57 11.60 12.76 15.16
C ALA A 57 11.07 11.38 15.53
N GLY A 58 9.87 11.36 16.12
CA GLY A 58 9.04 10.19 16.36
C GLY A 58 7.58 10.48 16.00
N VAL A 59 6.72 9.48 16.07
CA VAL A 59 5.28 9.59 15.79
C VAL A 59 4.49 9.05 16.97
N LYS A 60 3.45 9.79 17.36
CA LYS A 60 2.44 9.32 18.30
C LYS A 60 1.05 9.51 17.72
N ASN A 61 0.13 8.65 18.09
CA ASN A 61 -1.25 8.81 17.68
C ASN A 61 -1.96 9.91 18.51
N VAL A 62 -3.22 10.20 18.15
CA VAL A 62 -4.03 11.21 18.85
C VAL A 62 -4.30 10.92 20.32
N LEU A 63 -4.12 9.68 20.77
CA LEU A 63 -4.25 9.27 22.17
C LEU A 63 -2.92 9.43 22.95
N GLY A 64 -1.85 9.80 22.27
CA GLY A 64 -0.51 9.94 22.84
C GLY A 64 0.30 8.64 22.88
N GLU A 65 -0.21 7.56 22.32
CA GLU A 65 0.53 6.30 22.21
C GLU A 65 1.65 6.47 21.18
N ILE A 66 2.88 6.06 21.54
CA ILE A 66 4.04 6.15 20.65
C ILE A 66 3.94 5.04 19.60
N LEU A 67 3.83 5.42 18.33
CA LEU A 67 3.86 4.51 17.18
C LEU A 67 5.28 4.35 16.63
N VAL A 68 6.07 5.42 16.67
CA VAL A 68 7.48 5.43 16.27
C VAL A 68 8.26 6.24 17.32
N PRO A 69 9.27 5.67 17.98
CA PRO A 69 10.06 6.41 18.97
C PRO A 69 10.90 7.51 18.30
N ALA A 70 11.23 8.56 19.06
CA ALA A 70 12.04 9.68 18.58
C ALA A 70 13.51 9.28 18.33
N LYS A 71 13.79 8.67 17.17
CA LYS A 71 15.11 8.13 16.79
C LYS A 71 15.60 8.57 15.41
N PHE A 72 14.72 9.14 14.59
CA PHE A 72 14.98 9.42 13.17
C PHE A 72 15.22 10.90 12.93
N ASP A 73 15.88 11.29 11.85
CA ASP A 73 16.04 12.71 11.54
C ASP A 73 14.70 13.35 11.15
N LYS A 74 13.89 12.61 10.37
CA LYS A 74 12.55 13.04 9.94
C LYS A 74 11.61 11.85 9.78
N ILE A 75 10.32 12.16 9.78
CA ILE A 75 9.25 11.27 9.33
C ILE A 75 8.71 11.85 8.02
N ALA A 76 8.57 11.04 6.97
CA ALA A 76 8.19 11.53 5.65
C ALA A 76 6.75 12.06 5.63
N PHE A 77 5.82 11.34 6.27
CA PHE A 77 4.41 11.73 6.44
C PHE A 77 3.76 10.94 7.57
N THR A 78 2.52 11.32 7.92
CA THR A 78 1.73 10.66 8.96
C THR A 78 0.41 10.15 8.42
N TYR A 79 -0.13 9.12 9.07
CA TYR A 79 -1.47 8.62 8.81
C TYR A 79 -2.50 9.26 9.75
N CYS A 80 -3.71 8.70 9.77
CA CYS A 80 -4.71 8.99 10.79
C CYS A 80 -4.91 7.78 11.69
N TYR A 81 -5.48 8.02 12.87
CA TYR A 81 -5.71 7.03 13.92
C TYR A 81 -6.38 5.72 13.44
N PHE A 82 -7.20 5.78 12.38
CA PHE A 82 -7.93 4.63 11.85
C PHE A 82 -7.10 3.76 10.90
N VAL A 83 -5.96 4.23 10.42
CA VAL A 83 -5.00 3.43 9.66
C VAL A 83 -4.12 2.67 10.64
N LYS A 84 -4.34 1.36 10.74
CA LYS A 84 -3.59 0.47 11.64
C LYS A 84 -2.60 -0.37 10.86
N ASN A 85 -1.53 -0.79 11.53
CA ASN A 85 -0.53 -1.73 11.02
C ASN A 85 0.21 -1.28 9.74
N MET A 86 0.09 -0.01 9.33
CA MET A 86 0.90 0.54 8.25
C MET A 86 2.26 0.96 8.79
N PRO A 87 3.36 0.65 8.08
CA PRO A 87 4.70 1.10 8.44
C PRO A 87 4.86 2.60 8.17
N TYR A 88 5.79 3.24 8.88
CA TYR A 88 6.15 4.63 8.64
C TYR A 88 7.40 4.73 7.79
N ILE A 89 7.41 5.67 6.85
CA ILE A 89 8.62 6.03 6.10
C ILE A 89 9.39 7.07 6.91
N VAL A 90 10.64 6.73 7.22
CA VAL A 90 11.55 7.52 8.06
C VAL A 90 12.78 7.91 7.27
N ILE A 91 13.35 9.06 7.60
CA ILE A 91 14.59 9.56 7.00
C ILE A 91 15.65 9.61 8.09
N ASN A 92 16.81 9.03 7.81
CA ASN A 92 17.97 9.09 8.69
C ASN A 92 19.25 9.21 7.84
N HIS A 93 20.09 10.18 8.16
CA HIS A 93 21.30 10.53 7.40
C HIS A 93 21.03 10.82 5.90
N GLY A 94 19.83 11.32 5.57
CA GLY A 94 19.45 11.68 4.21
C GLY A 94 18.75 10.58 3.41
N ASN A 95 18.79 9.33 3.87
CA ASN A 95 18.18 8.19 3.17
C ASN A 95 16.87 7.76 3.84
N PHE A 96 15.99 7.19 3.03
CA PHE A 96 14.68 6.69 3.40
C PHE A 96 14.75 5.22 3.83
N GLY A 97 13.99 4.89 4.87
CA GLY A 97 13.74 3.52 5.31
C GLY A 97 12.31 3.37 5.82
N MET A 98 11.95 2.16 6.23
CA MET A 98 10.62 1.84 6.75
C MET A 98 10.71 1.25 8.16
N VAL A 99 9.85 1.69 9.06
CA VAL A 99 9.82 1.27 10.46
C VAL A 99 8.43 0.78 10.86
N LYS A 100 8.36 -0.19 11.76
CA LYS A 100 7.10 -0.64 12.37
C LYS A 100 6.41 0.50 13.11
N SER A 101 5.08 0.45 13.14
CA SER A 101 4.20 1.40 13.83
C SER A 101 3.72 0.93 15.21
N ASP A 102 4.42 -0.04 15.81
CA ASP A 102 4.08 -0.65 17.11
C ASP A 102 4.81 0.00 18.31
N GLY A 103 5.52 1.10 18.08
CA GLY A 103 6.30 1.81 19.10
C GLY A 103 7.69 1.22 19.38
N SER A 104 8.04 0.06 18.80
CA SER A 104 9.36 -0.56 19.00
C SER A 104 10.49 0.24 18.33
N GLY A 105 10.19 0.83 17.17
CA GLY A 105 11.19 1.40 16.27
C GLY A 105 12.00 0.33 15.53
N GLU A 106 11.50 -0.90 15.42
CA GLU A 106 12.10 -1.95 14.59
C GLU A 106 11.99 -1.57 13.11
N MET A 107 13.13 -1.59 12.41
CA MET A 107 13.18 -1.32 10.98
C MET A 107 12.66 -2.53 10.21
N LEU A 108 11.77 -2.26 9.26
CA LEU A 108 11.29 -3.21 8.26
C LEU A 108 12.18 -3.16 7.01
N ALA A 109 12.62 -1.96 6.64
CA ALA A 109 13.60 -1.75 5.59
C ALA A 109 14.61 -0.67 6.06
N PRO A 110 15.92 -0.88 5.93
CA PRO A 110 16.93 0.05 6.42
C PRO A 110 16.88 1.41 5.68
N CYS A 111 17.46 2.45 6.30
CA CYS A 111 17.59 3.76 5.67
C CYS A 111 18.71 3.78 4.62
N GLU A 112 18.51 3.09 3.51
CA GLU A 112 19.45 3.00 2.39
C GLU A 112 18.86 3.45 1.05
N TYR A 113 17.55 3.66 0.99
CA TYR A 113 16.88 4.10 -0.24
C TYR A 113 17.00 5.61 -0.42
N HIS A 114 17.19 6.03 -1.66
CA HIS A 114 17.15 7.45 -2.04
C HIS A 114 15.71 7.97 -2.11
N GLU A 115 14.74 7.08 -2.37
CA GLU A 115 13.31 7.39 -2.36
C GLU A 115 12.48 6.16 -1.94
N ILE A 116 11.38 6.41 -1.23
CA ILE A 116 10.32 5.43 -1.00
C ILE A 116 8.97 6.12 -1.26
N ALA A 117 8.22 5.63 -2.24
CA ALA A 117 6.89 6.11 -2.60
C ALA A 117 5.83 5.06 -2.23
N PRO A 118 4.84 5.40 -1.37
CA PRO A 118 3.88 4.42 -0.87
C PRO A 118 2.73 4.18 -1.86
N LEU A 119 2.37 2.92 -2.07
CA LEU A 119 1.15 2.45 -2.73
C LEU A 119 0.20 1.88 -1.67
N ILE A 120 -0.36 2.78 -0.84
CA ILE A 120 -1.02 2.44 0.43
C ILE A 120 -2.14 1.41 0.26
N TYR A 121 -2.94 1.50 -0.81
CA TYR A 121 -4.05 0.58 -1.08
C TYR A 121 -3.61 -0.88 -1.28
N TYR A 122 -2.37 -1.08 -1.74
CA TYR A 122 -1.81 -2.39 -2.04
C TYR A 122 -0.80 -2.86 -0.99
N GLY A 123 -0.59 -2.08 0.08
CA GLY A 123 0.44 -2.39 1.08
C GLY A 123 1.85 -2.52 0.49
N CYS A 124 2.10 -1.88 -0.66
CA CYS A 124 3.37 -1.94 -1.38
C CYS A 124 4.03 -0.56 -1.41
N PHE A 125 5.34 -0.56 -1.66
CA PHE A 125 6.18 0.64 -1.63
C PHE A 125 7.18 0.56 -2.78
N ILE A 126 7.12 1.52 -3.68
CA ILE A 126 8.14 1.70 -4.71
C ILE A 126 9.39 2.25 -4.02
N VAL A 127 10.53 1.65 -4.29
CA VAL A 127 11.80 2.06 -3.69
C VAL A 127 12.83 2.36 -4.78
N MET A 128 13.71 3.32 -4.49
CA MET A 128 14.84 3.64 -5.37
C MET A 128 16.15 3.57 -4.59
N ALA A 129 17.14 2.85 -5.12
CA ALA A 129 18.52 2.86 -4.65
C ALA A 129 19.48 2.84 -5.85
N ASP A 130 20.55 3.62 -5.78
CA ASP A 130 21.57 3.71 -6.84
C ASP A 130 21.00 3.95 -8.26
N ASP A 131 19.95 4.79 -8.36
CA ASP A 131 19.21 5.12 -9.59
C ASP A 131 18.37 3.98 -10.20
N TYR A 132 18.25 2.85 -9.49
CA TYR A 132 17.40 1.71 -9.86
C TYR A 132 16.16 1.62 -9.00
N TRP A 133 15.08 1.13 -9.60
CA TRP A 133 13.77 0.96 -8.99
C TRP A 133 13.52 -0.49 -8.58
N GLY A 134 12.79 -0.65 -7.47
CA GLY A 134 12.24 -1.92 -7.03
C GLY A 134 10.93 -1.72 -6.29
N LEU A 135 10.41 -2.80 -5.73
CA LEU A 135 9.15 -2.81 -4.99
C LEU A 135 9.33 -3.65 -3.73
N ILE A 136 8.89 -3.13 -2.59
CA ILE A 136 8.85 -3.86 -1.32
C ILE A 136 7.45 -3.83 -0.72
N ASN A 137 7.09 -4.85 0.06
CA ASN A 137 5.81 -4.90 0.75
C ASN A 137 5.84 -4.17 2.10
N SER A 138 4.71 -4.14 2.80
CA SER A 138 4.54 -3.49 4.11
C SER A 138 5.37 -4.11 5.24
N ASN A 139 5.94 -5.30 5.04
CA ASN A 139 6.91 -5.92 5.93
C ASN A 139 8.37 -5.60 5.54
N GLY A 140 8.59 -4.77 4.52
CA GLY A 140 9.91 -4.43 4.00
C GLY A 140 10.57 -5.53 3.17
N GLN A 141 9.83 -6.58 2.80
CA GLN A 141 10.35 -7.66 1.97
C GLN A 141 10.37 -7.23 0.51
N ILE A 142 11.46 -7.54 -0.19
CA ILE A 142 11.59 -7.28 -1.63
C ILE A 142 10.60 -8.17 -2.38
N VAL A 143 9.72 -7.52 -3.13
CA VAL A 143 8.74 -8.13 -4.04
C VAL A 143 9.27 -8.10 -5.48
N ALA A 144 9.81 -6.95 -5.89
CA ALA A 144 10.57 -6.80 -7.13
C ALA A 144 11.97 -6.24 -6.78
N PRO A 145 13.05 -6.85 -7.28
CA PRO A 145 14.41 -6.44 -6.95
C PRO A 145 14.71 -4.99 -7.37
N VAL A 146 15.65 -4.35 -6.69
CA VAL A 146 16.05 -2.96 -6.97
C VAL A 146 17.11 -2.94 -8.06
N GLU A 147 16.69 -3.19 -9.29
CA GLU A 147 17.57 -3.33 -10.46
C GLU A 147 16.90 -2.89 -11.77
N HIS A 148 15.73 -2.25 -11.68
CA HIS A 148 14.95 -1.84 -12.83
C HIS A 148 15.25 -0.39 -13.19
N ASP A 149 15.40 -0.11 -14.48
CA ASP A 149 15.67 1.23 -15.00
C ASP A 149 14.45 2.16 -14.85
N ASP A 150 13.25 1.57 -14.76
CA ASP A 150 11.98 2.30 -14.74
C ASP A 150 10.87 1.44 -14.13
N ILE A 151 9.86 2.10 -13.57
CA ILE A 151 8.64 1.50 -13.04
C ILE A 151 7.44 2.38 -13.39
N GLN A 152 6.40 1.76 -13.95
CA GLN A 152 5.15 2.42 -14.30
C GLN A 152 3.99 1.72 -13.63
N ILE A 153 3.09 2.49 -13.01
CA ILE A 153 1.81 1.95 -12.52
C ILE A 153 0.79 1.96 -13.65
N LEU A 154 0.18 0.81 -13.91
CA LEU A 154 -0.85 0.61 -14.92
C LEU A 154 -2.18 0.30 -14.23
N GLU A 155 -3.19 1.12 -14.53
CA GLU A 155 -4.59 0.96 -14.07
C GLU A 155 -4.75 0.81 -12.55
N ASP A 156 -3.79 1.33 -11.78
CA ASP A 156 -3.64 1.12 -10.34
C ASP A 156 -3.47 -0.37 -9.93
N GLN A 157 -3.62 -1.35 -10.81
CA GLN A 157 -3.60 -2.78 -10.50
C GLN A 157 -2.23 -3.45 -10.71
N PHE A 158 -1.36 -2.83 -11.50
CA PHE A 158 -0.08 -3.44 -11.87
C PHE A 158 1.08 -2.45 -11.74
N ALA A 159 2.25 -2.95 -11.36
CA ALA A 159 3.52 -2.27 -11.57
C ALA A 159 4.26 -2.94 -12.74
N VAL A 160 4.49 -2.20 -13.82
CA VAL A 160 5.29 -2.65 -14.96
C VAL A 160 6.72 -2.14 -14.78
N PHE A 161 7.68 -3.05 -14.76
CA PHE A 161 9.09 -2.75 -14.61
C PHE A 161 9.83 -2.84 -15.94
N ARG A 162 10.85 -2.01 -16.16
CA ARG A 162 11.76 -2.14 -17.30
C ARG A 162 13.18 -2.44 -16.84
N LYS A 163 13.84 -3.40 -17.49
CA LYS A 163 15.28 -3.70 -17.33
C LYS A 163 15.84 -4.17 -18.67
N ASP A 164 16.92 -3.55 -19.14
CA ASP A 164 17.61 -3.95 -20.40
C ASP A 164 16.63 -4.07 -21.60
N ASP A 165 15.76 -3.06 -21.77
CA ASP A 165 14.68 -3.01 -22.78
C ASP A 165 13.61 -4.11 -22.69
N LYS A 166 13.65 -4.97 -21.66
CA LYS A 166 12.62 -5.95 -21.35
C LYS A 166 11.67 -5.43 -20.27
N LYS A 167 10.42 -5.90 -20.33
CA LYS A 167 9.36 -5.58 -19.40
C LYS A 167 9.02 -6.78 -18.52
N GLY A 168 8.85 -6.50 -17.23
CA GLY A 168 8.28 -7.38 -16.23
C GLY A 168 7.05 -6.72 -15.61
N LEU A 169 6.32 -7.46 -14.77
CA LEU A 169 5.09 -6.97 -14.17
C LEU A 169 4.95 -7.54 -12.75
N TYR A 170 4.42 -6.74 -11.84
CA TYR A 170 3.88 -7.21 -10.57
C TYR A 170 2.38 -6.92 -10.53
N ALA A 171 1.58 -7.94 -10.23
CA ALA A 171 0.14 -7.83 -10.03
C ALA A 171 -0.18 -7.70 -8.55
N PHE A 172 -0.71 -6.55 -8.14
CA PHE A 172 -0.91 -6.25 -6.71
C PHE A 172 -1.93 -7.17 -6.04
N GLU A 173 -3.01 -7.52 -6.73
CA GLU A 173 -4.09 -8.34 -6.16
C GLU A 173 -3.69 -9.82 -6.03
N ASN A 174 -2.87 -10.31 -6.97
CA ASN A 174 -2.49 -11.71 -7.03
C ASN A 174 -1.17 -12.02 -6.32
N ASP A 175 -0.41 -10.99 -5.92
CA ASP A 175 0.96 -11.14 -5.37
C ASP A 175 1.86 -11.95 -6.32
N VAL A 176 1.76 -11.64 -7.63
CA VAL A 176 2.51 -12.32 -8.70
C VAL A 176 3.54 -11.36 -9.28
N TYR A 177 4.82 -11.73 -9.16
CA TYR A 177 5.94 -11.05 -9.82
C TYR A 177 6.40 -11.84 -11.04
N VAL A 178 6.45 -11.14 -12.18
CA VAL A 178 6.93 -11.62 -13.47
C VAL A 178 8.21 -10.85 -13.81
N SER A 179 9.34 -11.56 -13.90
CA SER A 179 10.63 -10.95 -14.20
C SER A 179 10.67 -10.30 -15.59
N PRO A 180 11.49 -9.25 -15.80
CA PRO A 180 11.67 -8.63 -17.10
C PRO A 180 12.27 -9.58 -18.16
N GLU A 181 11.42 -10.21 -18.96
CA GLU A 181 11.82 -11.09 -20.07
C GLU A 181 11.08 -10.80 -21.38
N TYR A 182 10.06 -9.93 -21.32
CA TYR A 182 9.13 -9.69 -22.40
C TYR A 182 9.48 -8.41 -23.15
N ASP A 183 9.34 -8.42 -24.48
CA ASP A 183 9.51 -7.23 -25.32
C ASP A 183 8.42 -6.18 -25.06
N ASP A 184 7.21 -6.64 -24.74
CA ASP A 184 6.09 -5.77 -24.43
C ASP A 184 5.08 -6.44 -23.51
N ILE A 185 4.31 -5.63 -22.77
CA ILE A 185 3.21 -6.06 -21.91
C ILE A 185 2.04 -5.13 -22.21
N LYS A 186 0.90 -5.70 -22.61
CA LYS A 186 -0.29 -4.97 -23.04
C LYS A 186 -1.53 -5.44 -22.29
N HIS A 187 -2.36 -4.48 -21.93
CA HIS A 187 -3.69 -4.69 -21.39
C HIS A 187 -4.63 -3.80 -22.21
N ASP A 188 -5.42 -4.41 -23.08
CA ASP A 188 -6.26 -3.69 -24.05
C ASP A 188 -7.60 -3.26 -23.41
N ASP A 189 -8.13 -4.08 -22.50
CA ASP A 189 -9.36 -3.84 -21.71
C ASP A 189 -9.20 -4.50 -20.33
N ILE A 190 -9.89 -3.98 -19.32
CA ILE A 190 -9.86 -4.47 -17.93
C ILE A 190 -10.48 -5.87 -17.80
N ASP A 191 -11.32 -6.28 -18.74
CA ASP A 191 -11.93 -7.61 -18.78
C ASP A 191 -11.12 -8.61 -19.63
N GLU A 192 -10.02 -8.17 -20.26
CA GLU A 192 -9.15 -9.01 -21.07
C GLU A 192 -7.89 -9.45 -20.31
N PRO A 193 -7.36 -10.65 -20.59
CA PRO A 193 -6.10 -11.07 -19.99
C PRO A 193 -4.95 -10.20 -20.47
N ILE A 194 -3.98 -9.95 -19.57
CA ILE A 194 -2.73 -9.27 -19.93
C ILE A 194 -1.95 -10.10 -20.95
N LYS A 195 -1.53 -9.45 -22.03
CA LYS A 195 -0.74 -10.03 -23.13
C LYS A 195 0.73 -9.73 -22.91
N PHE A 196 1.53 -10.77 -22.73
CA PHE A 196 2.98 -10.70 -22.58
C PHE A 196 3.64 -11.08 -23.90
N ILE A 197 4.39 -10.19 -24.54
CA ILE A 197 4.95 -10.41 -25.88
C ILE A 197 6.44 -10.69 -25.76
N ARG A 198 6.91 -11.81 -26.32
CA ARG A 198 8.33 -12.17 -26.38
C ARG A 198 8.65 -12.84 -27.72
N ASP A 199 9.64 -12.31 -28.43
CA ASP A 199 10.10 -12.77 -29.75
C ASP A 199 8.97 -12.84 -30.79
N GLY A 200 8.05 -11.86 -30.73
CA GLY A 200 6.88 -11.77 -31.62
C GLY A 200 5.76 -12.77 -31.32
N LYS A 201 5.85 -13.52 -30.22
CA LYS A 201 4.78 -14.41 -29.73
C LYS A 201 4.10 -13.81 -28.51
N THR A 202 2.81 -14.06 -28.40
CA THR A 202 2.01 -13.68 -27.22
C THR A 202 1.99 -14.83 -26.23
N PHE A 203 2.11 -14.47 -24.95
CA PHE A 203 1.96 -15.34 -23.80
C PHE A 203 0.95 -14.72 -22.84
N TYR A 204 0.36 -15.57 -22.02
CA TYR A 204 -0.56 -15.20 -20.96
C TYR A 204 -0.02 -15.75 -19.65
N ILE A 205 -0.33 -15.07 -18.55
CA ILE A 205 0.11 -15.48 -17.23
C ILE A 205 -1.11 -15.56 -16.34
N ASP A 206 -1.27 -16.66 -15.60
CA ASP A 206 -2.39 -16.83 -14.67
C ASP A 206 -2.13 -16.15 -13.31
N THR A 207 -3.16 -16.15 -12.47
CA THR A 207 -3.11 -15.58 -11.12
C THR A 207 -2.17 -16.30 -10.16
N GLU A 208 -1.57 -17.43 -10.56
CA GLU A 208 -0.52 -18.14 -9.83
C GLU A 208 0.89 -17.91 -10.44
N GLY A 209 0.98 -17.21 -11.58
CA GLY A 209 2.22 -16.95 -12.30
C GLY A 209 2.60 -18.00 -13.35
N ASN A 210 1.71 -18.93 -13.69
CA ASN A 210 1.96 -19.93 -14.75
C ASN A 210 1.80 -19.30 -16.14
N VAL A 211 2.69 -19.67 -17.07
CA VAL A 211 2.77 -19.08 -18.43
C VAL A 211 2.11 -19.98 -19.48
N TYR A 212 1.27 -19.41 -20.34
CA TYR A 212 0.52 -20.07 -21.41
C TYR A 212 0.77 -19.37 -22.77
N ASP A 213 0.66 -20.09 -23.89
CA ASP A 213 0.76 -19.54 -25.25
C ASP A 213 -0.58 -19.45 -26.00
N ASP A 214 -1.67 -19.93 -25.38
CA ASP A 214 -3.06 -19.71 -25.77
C ASP A 214 -3.86 -19.22 -24.54
N ALA A 215 -4.79 -18.28 -24.75
CA ALA A 215 -5.65 -17.76 -23.69
C ALA A 215 -6.77 -18.74 -23.31
N GLU A 216 -7.11 -19.69 -24.18
CA GLU A 216 -8.17 -20.69 -23.92
C GLU A 216 -7.70 -21.89 -23.08
N ASP A 217 -6.38 -22.05 -22.89
CA ASP A 217 -5.77 -23.23 -22.27
C ASP A 217 -5.78 -23.22 -20.72
N SER A 218 -6.35 -22.20 -20.08
CA SER A 218 -6.46 -22.13 -18.62
C SER A 218 -7.92 -22.04 -18.15
N GLU A 219 -8.42 -23.11 -17.51
CA GLU A 219 -9.59 -23.02 -16.60
C GLU A 219 -9.29 -22.13 -15.37
N HIS A 220 -8.04 -21.68 -15.24
CA HIS A 220 -7.53 -20.75 -14.23
C HIS A 220 -7.55 -19.33 -14.79
N LEU A 221 -8.25 -18.43 -14.08
CA LEU A 221 -8.36 -17.01 -14.43
C LEU A 221 -6.96 -16.42 -14.68
N LEU A 222 -6.81 -15.74 -15.81
CA LEU A 222 -5.59 -15.06 -16.22
C LEU A 222 -5.40 -13.74 -15.47
N LEU A 223 -4.16 -13.27 -15.28
CA LEU A 223 -3.89 -11.94 -14.74
C LEU A 223 -4.64 -10.88 -15.55
N GLY A 224 -5.39 -10.02 -14.85
CA GLY A 224 -6.23 -8.99 -15.45
C GLY A 224 -7.71 -9.35 -15.53
N VAL A 225 -8.08 -10.64 -15.49
CA VAL A 225 -9.51 -11.01 -15.57
C VAL A 225 -10.14 -10.96 -14.18
N GLN A 226 -11.02 -9.98 -13.96
CA GLN A 226 -11.84 -9.97 -12.74
C GLN A 226 -12.77 -11.18 -12.71
N SER A 227 -12.73 -11.97 -11.64
CA SER A 227 -13.85 -12.88 -11.35
C SER A 227 -15.08 -12.04 -11.02
N ASP A 228 -16.21 -12.30 -11.69
CA ASP A 228 -17.49 -11.68 -11.35
C ASP A 228 -17.67 -11.64 -9.82
N PRO A 229 -18.04 -10.49 -9.22
CA PRO A 229 -18.31 -10.43 -7.80
C PRO A 229 -19.48 -11.37 -7.47
N VAL A 230 -19.20 -12.39 -6.65
CA VAL A 230 -20.20 -13.31 -6.09
C VAL A 230 -21.12 -12.60 -5.10
#